data_AF-A0A7S1K0K3-F1
#
_entry.id   AF-A0A7S1K0K3-F1
#
_cell.length_a   1.000
_cell.length_b   1.000
_cell.length_c   1.000
_cell.angle_alpha   90.00
_cell.angle_beta   90.00
_cell.angle_gamma   90.00
#
_symmetry.space_group_name_H-M   'P 1'
#
loop_
_entity.id
_entity.type
_entity.pdbx_description
1 polymer ?
#
loop_
_entity_poly.entity_id
_entity_poly.type
_entity_poly.pdbx_seq_one_letter_code
_entity_poly.pdbx_strand_id
1 'polypeptide(L)'
;MEPSRGVRSPSGLDPGPSTASPAMDHDLFDFLSTLKDPQISKLYRDPAVVQAVFRSLVPLARNLVMRLLYVQATMQEKLVAFWHRDTSEAKAARKEAMLQMKRW
;
A
#
# COMPACT_ATOMS: atom_id res chain seq x y z
N MET A 1 -14.14 -64.90 12.60
CA MET A 1 -14.94 -64.84 11.37
C MET A 1 -15.10 -63.37 11.01
N GLU A 2 -14.59 -63.04 9.81
CA GLU A 2 -14.45 -61.75 9.12
C GLU A 2 -15.67 -60.79 9.10
N PRO A 3 -15.58 -59.54 8.56
CA PRO A 3 -14.42 -58.94 7.86
C PRO A 3 -14.03 -57.50 8.25
N SER A 4 -12.79 -57.22 7.86
CA SER A 4 -12.09 -55.95 7.66
C SER A 4 -12.89 -54.91 6.84
N ARG A 5 -13.13 -53.72 7.41
CA ARG A 5 -13.50 -52.52 6.63
C ARG A 5 -12.23 -51.79 6.21
N GLY A 6 -11.89 -51.90 4.92
CA GLY A 6 -10.80 -51.17 4.29
C GLY A 6 -11.02 -49.67 4.37
N VAL A 7 -10.14 -48.98 5.10
CA VAL A 7 -9.99 -47.53 5.06
C VAL A 7 -9.33 -47.17 3.73
N ARG A 8 -10.08 -46.50 2.85
CA ARG A 8 -9.53 -45.88 1.63
C ARG A 8 -8.73 -44.65 2.02
N SER A 9 -7.43 -44.68 1.80
CA SER A 9 -6.60 -43.48 1.72
C SER A 9 -6.88 -42.76 0.39
N PRO A 10 -7.19 -41.45 0.39
CA PRO A 10 -7.00 -40.65 -0.80
C PRO A 10 -5.55 -40.17 -0.83
N SER A 11 -4.70 -40.93 -1.52
CA SER A 11 -3.41 -40.42 -2.02
C SER A 11 -3.68 -39.53 -3.22
N GLY A 12 -3.00 -38.38 -3.28
CA GLY A 12 -2.89 -37.56 -4.49
C GLY A 12 -3.45 -36.15 -4.35
N LEU A 13 -2.93 -35.36 -3.41
CA LEU A 13 -2.86 -33.91 -3.65
C LEU A 13 -1.63 -33.69 -4.53
N ASP A 14 -1.85 -33.64 -5.84
CA ASP A 14 -0.91 -33.00 -6.75
C ASP A 14 -0.75 -31.53 -6.31
N PRO A 15 0.44 -31.04 -5.95
CA PRO A 15 0.70 -29.62 -6.00
C PRO A 15 0.70 -29.25 -7.48
N GLY A 16 -0.45 -28.80 -7.98
CA GLY A 16 -0.53 -28.15 -9.29
C GLY A 16 0.57 -27.09 -9.40
N PRO A 17 1.09 -26.83 -10.62
CA PRO A 17 2.19 -25.90 -10.81
C PRO A 17 1.78 -24.59 -10.17
N SER A 18 2.47 -24.27 -9.07
CA SER A 18 2.40 -22.97 -8.46
C SER A 18 2.77 -22.01 -9.57
N THR A 19 1.75 -21.39 -10.17
CA THR A 19 1.92 -20.19 -10.98
C THR A 19 2.37 -19.14 -9.98
N ALA A 20 3.64 -19.21 -9.59
CA ALA A 20 4.41 -18.09 -9.15
C ALA A 20 4.43 -17.15 -10.35
N SER A 21 3.32 -16.42 -10.51
CA SER A 21 3.31 -15.18 -11.25
C SER A 21 4.53 -14.44 -10.71
N PRO A 22 5.51 -14.06 -11.55
CA PRO A 22 6.67 -13.32 -11.07
C PRO A 22 6.08 -12.16 -10.28
N ALA A 23 6.33 -12.15 -8.98
CA ALA A 23 5.99 -11.02 -8.14
C ALA A 23 6.81 -9.88 -8.74
N MET A 24 6.17 -9.15 -9.65
CA MET A 24 6.67 -7.86 -10.07
C MET A 24 6.53 -7.03 -8.81
N ASP A 25 7.59 -7.00 -8.00
CA ASP A 25 7.81 -6.06 -6.91
C ASP A 25 7.96 -4.65 -7.52
N HIS A 26 7.03 -4.25 -8.38
CA HIS A 26 6.87 -2.87 -8.76
C HIS A 26 6.20 -2.19 -7.59
N ASP A 27 6.98 -1.33 -6.93
CA ASP A 27 6.46 -0.38 -5.95
C ASP A 27 5.22 0.27 -6.55
N LEU A 28 4.09 0.19 -5.83
CA LEU A 28 2.80 0.74 -6.25
C LEU A 28 2.96 2.20 -6.70
N PHE A 29 3.79 2.96 -5.98
CA PHE A 29 4.04 4.36 -6.28
C PHE A 29 4.84 4.56 -7.58
N ASP A 30 5.74 3.63 -7.90
CA ASP A 30 6.46 3.66 -9.18
C ASP A 30 5.52 3.39 -10.36
N PHE A 31 4.63 2.40 -10.24
CA PHE A 31 3.61 2.17 -11.26
C PHE A 31 2.72 3.40 -11.47
N LEU A 32 2.26 4.02 -10.38
CA LEU A 32 1.39 5.19 -10.45
C LEU A 32 2.09 6.40 -11.07
N SER A 33 3.41 6.53 -10.89
CA SER A 33 4.21 7.57 -11.56
C SER A 33 4.32 7.39 -13.08
N THR A 34 4.09 6.17 -13.61
CA THR A 34 4.10 5.91 -15.07
C THR A 34 2.80 6.28 -15.77
N LEU A 35 1.72 6.49 -15.01
CA LEU A 35 0.39 6.79 -15.54
C LEU A 35 0.27 8.28 -15.89
N LYS A 36 -0.46 8.59 -16.97
CA LYS A 36 -0.81 9.98 -17.30
C LYS A 36 -1.96 10.48 -16.42
N ASP A 37 -2.03 11.79 -16.21
CA ASP A 37 -3.11 12.47 -15.45
C ASP A 37 -4.56 11.98 -15.73
N PRO A 38 -5.00 11.75 -16.98
CA PRO A 38 -6.34 11.23 -17.23
C PRO A 38 -6.53 9.78 -16.75
N GLN A 39 -5.46 8.96 -16.78
CA GLN A 39 -5.50 7.58 -16.32
C GLN A 39 -5.54 7.52 -14.79
N ILE A 40 -4.71 8.31 -14.12
CA ILE A 40 -4.71 8.39 -12.65
C ILE A 40 -6.04 8.95 -12.12
N SER A 41 -6.60 9.96 -12.80
CA SER A 41 -7.91 10.52 -12.45
C SER A 41 -9.05 9.51 -12.58
N LYS A 42 -8.97 8.61 -13.57
CA LYS A 42 -9.95 7.52 -13.73
C LYS A 42 -9.77 6.45 -12.66
N LEU A 43 -8.52 6.11 -12.35
CA LEU A 43 -8.16 5.12 -11.35
C LEU A 43 -8.64 5.52 -9.95
N TYR A 44 -8.47 6.80 -9.60
CA TYR A 44 -8.93 7.35 -8.32
C TYR A 44 -10.44 7.58 -8.19
N ARG A 45 -11.23 7.27 -9.21
CA ARG A 45 -12.70 7.23 -9.07
C ARG A 45 -13.17 5.96 -8.35
N ASP A 46 -12.36 4.90 -8.33
CA ASP A 46 -12.68 3.67 -7.62
C ASP A 46 -12.32 3.79 -6.13
N PRO A 47 -13.31 3.72 -5.21
CA PRO A 47 -13.05 3.82 -3.78
C PRO A 47 -12.12 2.73 -3.25
N ALA A 48 -12.14 1.52 -3.83
CA ALA A 48 -11.25 0.44 -3.41
C ALA A 48 -9.78 0.78 -3.73
N VAL A 49 -9.53 1.44 -4.85
CA VAL A 49 -8.18 1.84 -5.25
C VAL A 49 -7.66 2.99 -4.41
N VAL A 50 -8.49 4.01 -4.16
CA VAL A 50 -8.12 5.11 -3.25
C VAL A 50 -7.77 4.57 -1.87
N GLN A 51 -8.54 3.61 -1.36
CA GLN A 51 -8.25 2.96 -0.09
C GLN A 51 -6.95 2.15 -0.12
N ALA A 52 -6.69 1.40 -1.19
CA ALA A 52 -5.46 0.64 -1.34
C ALA A 52 -4.23 1.57 -1.35
N VAL A 53 -4.26 2.64 -2.15
CA VAL A 53 -3.22 3.65 -2.18
C VAL A 53 -3.00 4.29 -0.81
N PHE A 54 -4.09 4.67 -0.13
CA PHE A 54 -4.01 5.27 1.20
C PHE A 54 -3.36 4.31 2.20
N ARG A 55 -3.63 3.00 2.13
CA ARG A 55 -3.03 2.01 3.02
C ARG A 55 -1.55 1.77 2.76
N SER A 56 -1.08 1.97 1.53
CA SER A 56 0.32 1.84 1.14
C SER A 56 1.19 3.03 1.56
N LEU A 57 0.59 4.17 1.91
CA LEU A 57 1.33 5.34 2.41
C LEU A 57 1.93 5.08 3.80
N VAL A 58 3.11 5.65 4.05
CA VAL A 58 3.70 5.65 5.40
C VAL A 58 2.76 6.33 6.41
N PRO A 59 2.78 5.93 7.70
CA PRO A 59 1.88 6.47 8.73
C PRO A 59 1.78 8.00 8.74
N LEU A 60 2.90 8.70 8.59
CA LEU A 60 2.93 10.15 8.57
C LEU A 60 2.26 10.75 7.32
N ALA A 61 2.48 10.16 6.14
CA ALA A 61 1.82 10.59 4.90
C ALA A 61 0.29 10.37 4.96
N ARG A 62 -0.17 9.27 5.58
CA ARG A 62 -1.61 9.04 5.83
C ARG A 62 -2.23 10.15 6.68
N ASN A 63 -1.57 10.52 7.77
CA ASN A 63 -2.03 11.60 8.65
C ASN A 63 -2.10 12.95 7.92
N LEU A 64 -1.15 13.21 7.01
CA LEU A 64 -1.15 14.40 6.17
C LEU A 64 -2.33 14.43 5.20
N VAL A 65 -2.58 13.33 4.49
CA VAL A 65 -3.74 13.19 3.59
C VAL A 65 -5.04 13.42 4.36
N MET A 66 -5.22 12.79 5.52
CA MET A 66 -6.41 12.99 6.35
C MET A 66 -6.59 14.46 6.73
N ARG A 67 -5.52 15.14 7.16
CA ARG A 67 -5.61 16.57 7.48
C ARG A 67 -5.93 17.44 6.27
N LEU A 68 -5.39 17.14 5.09
CA LEU A 68 -5.72 17.87 3.87
C LEU A 68 -7.21 17.76 3.51
N LEU A 69 -7.81 16.57 3.71
CA LEU A 69 -9.24 16.35 3.48
C LEU A 69 -10.12 17.21 4.42
N TYR A 70 -9.73 17.36 5.68
CA TYR A 70 -10.52 18.10 6.68
C TYR A 70 -10.25 19.61 6.70
N VAL A 71 -8.99 20.02 6.56
CA VAL A 71 -8.58 21.43 6.70
C VAL A 71 -8.80 22.20 5.40
N GLN A 72 -8.85 21.53 4.25
CA GLN A 72 -9.01 22.11 2.91
C GLN A 72 -8.05 23.29 2.60
N ALA A 73 -6.97 23.42 3.38
CA ALA A 73 -5.97 24.46 3.23
C ALA A 73 -4.64 23.83 2.83
N THR A 74 -3.84 24.59 2.10
CA THR A 74 -2.48 24.19 1.75
C THR A 74 -1.65 24.06 3.01
N MET A 75 -1.07 22.89 3.22
CA MET A 75 -0.31 22.61 4.43
C MET A 75 1.17 22.95 4.22
N GLN A 76 1.71 23.82 5.07
CA GLN A 76 3.12 24.19 5.01
C GLN A 76 4.01 23.08 5.59
N GLU A 77 5.10 22.74 4.90
CA GLU A 77 6.09 21.74 5.35
C GLU A 77 6.64 22.04 6.76
N LYS A 78 6.80 23.33 7.09
CA LYS A 78 7.23 23.79 8.43
C LYS A 78 6.25 23.40 9.53
N LEU A 79 4.95 23.34 9.23
CA LEU A 79 3.93 22.92 10.18
C LEU A 79 4.01 21.41 10.44
N VAL A 80 4.33 20.61 9.42
CA VAL A 80 4.59 19.16 9.57
C VAL A 80 5.77 18.93 10.51
N ALA A 81 6.83 19.73 10.37
CA ALA A 81 8.02 19.65 11.22
C ALA A 81 7.71 19.89 12.71
N PHE A 82 6.72 20.72 13.02
CA PHE A 82 6.33 21.02 14.40
C PHE A 82 5.55 19.88 15.07
N TRP A 83 4.98 18.94 14.30
CA TRP A 83 4.12 17.89 14.85
C TRP A 83 4.88 16.74 15.49
N HIS A 84 6.19 16.65 15.27
CA HIS A 84 7.02 15.58 15.81
C HIS A 84 8.14 16.15 16.65
N ARG A 85 8.54 15.40 17.68
CA ARG A 85 9.73 15.72 18.47
C ARG A 85 10.94 15.73 17.56
N ASP A 86 11.93 16.54 17.91
CA ASP A 86 13.15 16.77 17.14
C ASP A 86 14.13 15.57 17.24
N THR A 87 13.63 14.36 17.00
CA THR A 87 14.42 13.12 17.02
C THR A 87 14.94 12.79 15.63
N SER A 88 16.08 12.07 15.57
CA SER A 88 16.66 11.62 14.30
C SER A 88 15.68 10.75 13.49
N GLU A 89 14.96 9.85 14.18
CA GLU A 89 13.94 8.98 13.59
C GLU A 89 12.75 9.77 13.03
N ALA A 90 12.24 10.77 13.76
CA ALA A 90 11.17 11.62 13.28
C ALA A 90 11.58 12.45 12.05
N LYS A 91 12.85 12.89 11.98
CA LYS A 91 13.39 13.58 10.80
C LYS A 91 13.45 12.65 9.59
N ALA A 92 13.87 11.40 9.78
CA ALA A 92 13.90 10.40 8.71
C ALA A 92 12.48 10.09 8.19
N ALA A 93 11.54 9.79 9.10
CA ALA A 93 10.14 9.52 8.75
C ALA A 93 9.47 10.72 8.06
N ARG A 94 9.78 11.96 8.48
CA ARG A 94 9.31 13.18 7.80
C ARG A 94 9.87 13.28 6.38
N LYS A 95 11.18 13.06 6.22
CA LYS A 95 11.82 13.12 4.89
C LYS A 95 11.19 12.09 3.96
N GLU A 96 11.00 10.86 4.43
CA GLU A 96 10.38 9.78 3.67
C GLU A 96 8.92 10.11 3.29
N ALA A 97 8.11 10.58 4.24
CA ALA A 97 6.73 10.97 3.97
C ALA A 97 6.65 12.10 2.93
N MET A 98 7.52 13.11 3.03
CA MET A 98 7.58 14.19 2.05
C MET A 98 8.06 13.71 0.68
N LEU A 99 8.97 12.73 0.61
CA LEU A 99 9.38 12.12 -0.66
C LEU A 99 8.25 11.32 -1.30
N GLN A 100 7.54 10.50 -0.51
CA GLN A 100 6.37 9.77 -1.00
C GLN A 100 5.28 10.69 -1.50
N MET A 101 4.99 11.80 -0.80
CA MET A 101 3.98 12.76 -1.23
C MET A 101 4.37 13.54 -2.49
N LYS A 102 5.67 13.71 -2.77
CA LYS A 102 6.19 14.39 -3.98
C LYS A 102 6.30 13.47 -5.20
N ARG A 103 6.12 12.17 -5.02
CA ARG A 103 6.09 11.17 -6.12
C ARG A 103 4.77 11.22 -6.93
N TRP A 104 3.87 12.15 -6.58
CA TRP A 104 2.54 12.34 -7.16
C TRP A 104 2.36 13.77 -7.63
#